data_AF-A0A968HD77-F1
#
_entry.id   AF-A0A968HD77-F1
#
_cell.length_a   1.000
_cell.length_b   1.000
_cell.length_c   1.000
_cell.angle_alpha   90.00
_cell.angle_beta   90.00
_cell.angle_gamma   90.00
#
_symmetry.space_group_name_H-M   'P 1'
#
loop_
_entity.id
_entity.type
_entity.pdbx_description
1 polymer ?
#
loop_
_entity_poly.entity_id
_entity_poly.type
_entity_poly.pdbx_seq_one_letter_code
_entity_poly.pdbx_strand_id
1 'polypeptide(L)'
;MNNDQFDELMSAATFAQSGEHETARSILKGKDRVLAAVSDMAFDSSVFSYALNICMRTQCELDILYLTRTEPHMEEIHAFMSRAAREGITSIITKKDGCMKQAILDYTSKKRSVLFVVVGTTPELDIECKAGEKSLSEAWKRLKCPLVVVSRGESPSVA
;
A
#
# COMPACT_ATOMS: atom_id res chain seq x y z
N MET A 1 3.44 -17.85 -17.65
CA MET A 1 2.01 -17.73 -17.33
C MET A 1 1.72 -18.83 -16.33
N ASN A 2 1.40 -18.48 -15.08
CA ASN A 2 1.04 -19.49 -14.07
C ASN A 2 -0.42 -19.93 -14.25
N ASN A 3 -0.78 -21.08 -13.71
CA ASN A 3 -2.11 -21.69 -13.87
C ASN A 3 -3.24 -20.73 -13.48
N ASP A 4 -3.09 -20.03 -12.35
CA ASP A 4 -4.07 -19.06 -11.85
C ASP A 4 -4.35 -17.91 -12.83
N GLN A 5 -3.32 -17.41 -13.53
CA GLN A 5 -3.49 -16.33 -14.52
C GLN A 5 -4.25 -16.82 -15.76
N PHE A 6 -4.08 -18.08 -16.14
CA PHE A 6 -4.83 -18.64 -17.27
C PHE A 6 -6.30 -18.86 -16.90
N ASP A 7 -6.55 -19.35 -15.68
CA ASP A 7 -7.91 -19.56 -15.16
C ASP A 7 -8.67 -18.24 -15.00
N GLU A 8 -8.04 -17.20 -14.47
CA GLU A 8 -8.61 -15.84 -14.40
C GLU A 8 -8.94 -15.30 -15.80
N LEU A 9 -8.07 -15.50 -16.78
CA LEU A 9 -8.26 -15.01 -18.14
C LEU A 9 -9.39 -15.74 -18.87
N MET A 10 -9.50 -17.06 -18.68
CA MET A 10 -10.61 -17.86 -19.21
C MET A 10 -11.93 -17.49 -18.53
N SER A 11 -11.94 -17.32 -17.21
CA SER A 11 -13.12 -16.88 -16.47
C SER A 11 -13.60 -15.51 -16.95
N ALA A 12 -12.69 -14.54 -17.06
CA ALA A 12 -13.00 -13.20 -17.58
C ALA A 12 -13.56 -13.24 -19.01
N ALA A 13 -13.02 -14.11 -19.88
CA ALA A 13 -13.53 -14.29 -21.23
C ALA A 13 -14.98 -14.81 -21.25
N THR A 14 -15.32 -15.77 -20.40
CA THR A 14 -16.69 -16.28 -20.25
C THR A 14 -17.66 -15.19 -19.81
N PHE A 15 -17.33 -14.42 -18.77
CA PHE A 15 -18.18 -13.30 -18.32
C PHE A 15 -18.34 -12.23 -19.41
N ALA A 16 -17.28 -11.92 -20.16
CA ALA A 16 -17.37 -10.97 -21.26
C ALA A 16 -18.31 -11.45 -22.38
N GLN A 17 -18.32 -12.76 -22.68
CA GLN A 17 -19.22 -13.35 -23.68
C GLN A 17 -20.69 -13.31 -23.26
N SER A 18 -20.96 -13.44 -21.96
CA SER A 18 -22.32 -13.31 -21.40
C SER A 18 -22.79 -11.85 -21.24
N GLY A 19 -22.01 -10.86 -21.70
CA GLY A 19 -22.33 -9.44 -21.58
C GLY A 19 -21.98 -8.83 -20.20
N GLU A 20 -21.40 -9.62 -19.30
CA GLU A 20 -20.98 -9.19 -17.96
C GLU A 20 -19.59 -8.54 -17.99
N HIS A 21 -19.47 -7.43 -18.73
CA HIS A 21 -18.19 -6.76 -18.96
C HIS A 21 -17.56 -6.18 -17.68
N GLU A 22 -18.35 -5.83 -16.66
CA GLU A 22 -17.83 -5.35 -15.37
C GLU A 22 -17.19 -6.48 -14.56
N THR A 23 -17.86 -7.63 -14.48
CA THR A 23 -17.34 -8.85 -13.83
C THR A 23 -16.04 -9.30 -14.50
N ALA A 24 -16.03 -9.37 -15.84
CA ALA A 24 -14.84 -9.69 -16.61
C ALA A 24 -13.66 -8.75 -16.33
N ARG A 25 -13.93 -7.43 -16.24
CA ARG A 25 -12.91 -6.44 -15.88
C ARG A 25 -12.41 -6.59 -14.44
N SER A 26 -13.29 -6.96 -13.52
CA SER A 26 -12.93 -7.18 -12.11
C SER A 26 -11.98 -8.36 -11.95
N ILE A 27 -12.23 -9.47 -12.66
CA ILE A 27 -11.37 -10.67 -12.62
C ILE A 27 -9.97 -10.33 -13.13
N LEU A 28 -9.85 -9.58 -14.23
CA LEU A 28 -8.55 -9.18 -14.79
C LEU A 28 -7.82 -8.10 -13.97
N LYS A 29 -8.49 -7.46 -13.00
CA LYS A 29 -7.91 -6.36 -12.22
C LYS A 29 -6.91 -6.84 -11.16
N GLY A 30 -6.86 -8.16 -10.90
CA GLY A 30 -6.08 -8.77 -9.83
C GLY A 30 -6.65 -8.48 -8.44
N LYS A 31 -6.02 -9.04 -7.42
CA LYS A 31 -6.41 -8.79 -6.02
C LYS A 31 -6.22 -7.32 -5.66
N ASP A 32 -7.19 -6.80 -4.90
CA ASP A 32 -7.10 -5.51 -4.27
C ASP A 32 -5.88 -5.44 -3.34
N ARG A 33 -5.36 -4.23 -3.12
CA ARG A 33 -4.09 -4.03 -2.41
C ARG A 33 -4.16 -2.83 -1.47
N VAL A 34 -3.55 -2.96 -0.29
CA VAL A 34 -3.27 -1.83 0.60
C VAL A 34 -1.85 -1.37 0.36
N LEU A 35 -1.62 -0.05 0.32
CA LEU A 35 -0.26 0.51 0.24
C LEU A 35 0.16 1.03 1.62
N ALA A 36 1.16 0.41 2.25
CA ALA A 36 1.82 0.95 3.43
C ALA A 36 3.04 1.76 2.99
N ALA A 37 3.07 3.06 3.28
CA ALA A 37 4.19 3.93 2.94
C ALA A 37 4.93 4.35 4.21
N VAL A 38 6.24 4.05 4.24
CA VAL A 38 7.14 4.32 5.38
C VAL A 38 8.46 4.88 4.88
N SER A 39 9.22 5.56 5.74
CA SER A 39 10.51 6.13 5.41
C SER A 39 11.60 5.71 6.40
N ASP A 40 12.87 5.88 6.04
CA ASP A 40 13.98 5.73 6.98
C ASP A 40 14.09 6.88 8.00
N MET A 41 13.63 8.08 7.65
CA MET A 41 13.66 9.23 8.56
C MET A 41 12.58 9.21 9.63
N ALA A 42 11.45 8.57 9.34
CA ALA A 42 10.33 8.40 10.27
C ALA A 42 9.66 7.06 9.98
N PHE A 43 10.26 6.01 10.54
CA PHE A 43 9.76 4.65 10.46
C PHE A 43 8.78 4.39 11.62
N ASP A 44 7.52 4.10 11.29
CA ASP A 44 6.49 3.76 12.28
C ASP A 44 5.90 2.37 12.01
N SER A 45 6.12 1.45 12.95
CA SER A 45 5.59 0.08 12.88
C SER A 45 4.07 0.00 13.09
N SER A 46 3.44 1.08 13.57
CA SER A 46 1.98 1.18 13.68
C SER A 46 1.30 1.11 12.31
N VAL A 47 1.95 1.65 11.27
CA VAL A 47 1.52 1.61 9.86
C VAL A 47 1.36 0.16 9.40
N PHE A 48 2.36 -0.68 9.66
CA PHE A 48 2.33 -2.09 9.29
C PHE A 48 1.26 -2.87 10.04
N SER A 49 1.10 -2.59 11.33
CA SER A 49 0.09 -3.25 12.16
C SER A 49 -1.31 -2.93 11.67
N TYR A 50 -1.58 -1.67 11.33
CA TYR A 50 -2.84 -1.26 10.74
C TYR A 50 -3.07 -1.90 9.36
N ALA A 51 -2.08 -1.82 8.47
CA ALA A 51 -2.20 -2.35 7.11
C ALA A 51 -2.46 -3.86 7.11
N LEU A 52 -1.69 -4.64 7.89
CA LEU A 52 -1.89 -6.09 8.02
C LEU A 52 -3.27 -6.43 8.56
N ASN A 53 -3.72 -5.71 9.58
CA ASN A 53 -5.04 -5.92 10.17
C ASN A 53 -6.17 -5.73 9.14
N ILE A 54 -6.06 -4.77 8.25
CA ILE A 54 -7.06 -4.62 7.20
C ILE A 54 -6.92 -5.74 6.16
N CYS A 55 -5.69 -6.03 5.69
CA CYS A 55 -5.46 -7.11 4.72
C CYS A 55 -6.05 -8.45 5.17
N MET A 56 -5.93 -8.80 6.45
CA MET A 56 -6.52 -10.02 7.01
C MET A 56 -8.06 -10.04 6.92
N ARG A 57 -8.71 -8.89 7.13
CA ARG A 57 -10.18 -8.76 7.12
C ARG A 57 -10.74 -8.71 5.70
N THR A 58 -10.02 -8.06 4.78
CA THR A 58 -10.47 -7.83 3.41
C THR A 58 -9.89 -8.83 2.41
N GLN A 59 -9.02 -9.75 2.85
CA GLN A 59 -8.33 -10.74 2.02
C GLN A 59 -7.61 -10.11 0.83
N CYS A 60 -7.01 -8.94 1.06
CA CYS A 60 -6.30 -8.17 0.04
C CYS A 60 -4.78 -8.30 0.22
N GLU A 61 -4.02 -7.94 -0.81
CA GLU A 61 -2.56 -7.97 -0.77
C GLU A 61 -2.00 -6.70 -0.11
N LEU A 62 -0.70 -6.72 0.20
CA LEU A 62 0.00 -5.61 0.82
C LEU A 62 1.21 -5.16 -0.01
N ASP A 63 1.20 -3.91 -0.41
CA ASP A 63 2.35 -3.26 -1.04
C ASP A 63 3.02 -2.35 0.00
N ILE A 64 4.34 -2.45 0.14
CA ILE A 64 5.16 -1.61 1.02
C ILE A 64 5.95 -0.65 0.13
N LEU A 65 5.71 0.65 0.28
CA LEU A 65 6.54 1.70 -0.32
C LEU A 65 7.51 2.20 0.74
N TYR A 66 8.79 1.85 0.59
CA TYR A 66 9.83 2.23 1.53
C TYR A 66 10.69 3.34 0.93
N LEU A 67 10.59 4.54 1.49
CA LEU A 67 11.45 5.66 1.13
C LEU A 67 12.77 5.58 1.90
N THR A 68 13.87 5.38 1.19
CA THR A 68 15.16 5.24 1.84
C THR A 68 16.34 5.51 0.91
N ARG A 69 17.47 5.90 1.50
CA ARG A 69 18.79 5.97 0.83
C ARG A 69 19.79 4.94 1.35
N THR A 70 19.63 4.50 2.60
CA THR A 70 20.61 3.65 3.32
C THR A 70 20.00 2.35 3.86
N GLU A 71 18.71 2.14 3.66
CA GLU A 71 17.96 0.93 3.99
C GLU A 71 18.04 0.45 5.47
N PRO A 72 18.04 1.33 6.49
CA PRO A 72 18.30 0.94 7.87
C PRO A 72 17.25 0.00 8.49
N HIS A 73 16.03 -0.05 7.95
CA HIS A 73 14.92 -0.82 8.53
C HIS A 73 14.54 -2.08 7.74
N MET A 74 15.42 -2.57 6.89
CA MET A 74 15.13 -3.74 6.05
C MET A 74 14.88 -5.00 6.88
N GLU A 75 15.57 -5.18 8.01
CA GLU A 75 15.35 -6.34 8.89
C GLU A 75 13.94 -6.31 9.48
N GLU A 76 13.49 -5.17 9.99
CA GLU A 76 12.15 -4.98 10.53
C GLU A 76 11.07 -5.17 9.47
N ILE A 77 11.29 -4.66 8.25
CA ILE A 77 10.38 -4.86 7.13
C ILE A 77 10.32 -6.35 6.73
N HIS A 78 11.45 -7.04 6.65
CA HIS A 78 11.49 -8.47 6.33
C HIS A 78 10.83 -9.33 7.42
N ALA A 79 11.04 -9.01 8.69
CA ALA A 79 10.36 -9.66 9.81
C ALA A 79 8.85 -9.45 9.72
N PHE A 80 8.41 -8.24 9.37
CA PHE A 80 7.01 -7.93 9.12
C PHE A 80 6.44 -8.73 7.94
N MET A 81 7.11 -8.76 6.79
CA MET A 81 6.67 -9.51 5.61
C MET A 81 6.55 -11.01 5.92
N SER A 82 7.48 -11.56 6.70
CA SER A 82 7.43 -12.95 7.17
C SER A 82 6.22 -13.20 8.08
N ARG A 83 5.84 -12.23 8.92
CA ARG A 83 4.60 -12.29 9.70
C ARG A 83 3.37 -12.22 8.80
N ALA A 84 3.31 -11.30 7.83
CA ALA A 84 2.20 -11.19 6.89
C ALA A 84 2.00 -12.48 6.09
N ALA A 85 3.08 -13.13 5.64
CA ALA A 85 3.02 -14.40 4.92
C ALA A 85 2.42 -15.54 5.75
N ARG A 86 2.70 -15.60 7.07
CA ARG A 86 2.09 -16.58 7.98
C ARG A 86 0.57 -16.40 8.13
N GLU A 87 0.09 -15.17 7.94
CA GLU A 87 -1.34 -14.84 7.92
C GLU A 87 -1.98 -15.01 6.52
N GLY A 88 -1.23 -15.58 5.55
CA GLY A 88 -1.71 -15.77 4.18
C GLY A 88 -1.73 -14.49 3.33
N ILE A 89 -1.08 -13.42 3.78
CA ILE A 89 -1.04 -12.14 3.07
C ILE A 89 0.23 -12.02 2.23
N THR A 90 0.07 -11.98 0.92
CA THR A 90 1.15 -11.66 -0.02
C THR A 90 1.58 -10.21 0.19
N SER A 91 2.87 -10.01 0.44
CA SER A 91 3.47 -8.68 0.56
C SER A 91 4.61 -8.46 -0.43
N ILE A 92 4.70 -7.26 -1.01
CA ILE A 92 5.83 -6.84 -1.84
C ILE A 92 6.40 -5.52 -1.31
N ILE A 93 7.70 -5.32 -1.49
CA ILE A 93 8.39 -4.07 -1.14
C ILE A 93 8.86 -3.35 -2.41
N THR A 94 8.61 -2.05 -2.49
CA THR A 94 9.13 -1.13 -3.51
C THR A 94 9.94 -0.06 -2.81
N LYS A 95 11.23 0.03 -3.13
CA LYS A 95 12.12 1.06 -2.59
C LYS A 95 12.15 2.29 -3.48
N LYS A 96 12.17 3.47 -2.88
CA LYS A 96 12.27 4.77 -3.56
C LYS A 96 13.10 5.75 -2.75
N ASP A 97 13.62 6.77 -3.40
CA ASP A 97 14.19 7.96 -2.80
C ASP A 97 13.33 9.20 -3.13
N GLY A 98 13.60 10.33 -2.47
CA GLY A 98 12.91 11.59 -2.71
C GLY A 98 11.60 11.77 -1.93
N CYS A 99 10.69 12.60 -2.47
CA CYS A 99 9.50 13.06 -1.74
C CYS A 99 8.40 11.99 -1.62
N MET A 100 7.95 11.75 -0.38
CA MET A 100 6.91 10.76 -0.04
C MET A 100 5.62 10.97 -0.83
N LYS A 101 5.13 12.23 -0.87
CA LYS A 101 3.93 12.59 -1.64
C LYS A 101 4.02 12.16 -3.09
N GLN A 102 5.12 12.50 -3.76
CA GLN A 102 5.29 12.17 -5.17
C GLN A 102 5.41 10.67 -5.37
N ALA A 103 6.14 9.96 -4.50
CA ALA A 103 6.26 8.51 -4.57
C ALA A 103 4.90 7.80 -4.43
N ILE A 104 4.05 8.23 -3.50
CA ILE A 104 2.69 7.69 -3.32
C ILE A 104 1.81 7.98 -4.55
N LEU A 105 1.82 9.21 -5.08
CA LEU A 105 1.05 9.58 -6.27
C LEU A 105 1.52 8.80 -7.52
N ASP A 106 2.82 8.63 -7.69
CA ASP A 106 3.40 7.86 -8.78
C ASP A 106 3.07 6.37 -8.66
N TYR A 107 3.05 5.83 -7.44
CA TYR A 107 2.68 4.45 -7.19
C TYR A 107 1.20 4.19 -7.55
N THR A 108 0.31 4.99 -6.96
CA THR A 108 -1.14 4.83 -7.08
C THR A 108 -1.67 5.19 -8.46
N SER A 109 -0.96 6.01 -9.24
CA SER A 109 -1.33 6.29 -10.64
C SER A 109 -0.99 5.14 -11.59
N LYS A 110 0.04 4.35 -11.29
CA LYS A 110 0.50 3.22 -12.13
C LYS A 110 -0.20 1.90 -11.79
N LYS A 111 -0.53 1.70 -10.51
CA LYS A 111 -1.16 0.46 -10.03
C LYS A 111 -2.68 0.61 -9.98
N ARG A 112 -3.38 -0.25 -10.74
CA ARG A 112 -4.83 -0.41 -10.57
C ARG A 112 -5.07 -1.16 -9.25
N SER A 113 -6.18 -0.85 -8.58
CA SER A 113 -6.67 -1.58 -7.38
C SER A 113 -5.95 -1.32 -6.04
N VAL A 114 -5.36 -0.13 -5.84
CA VAL A 114 -4.99 0.30 -4.49
C VAL A 114 -6.25 0.76 -3.76
N LEU A 115 -6.67 0.03 -2.73
CA LEU A 115 -7.87 0.33 -1.95
C LEU A 115 -7.70 1.61 -1.15
N PHE A 116 -6.57 1.77 -0.46
CA PHE A 116 -6.19 2.98 0.26
C PHE A 116 -4.69 2.95 0.59
N VAL A 117 -4.17 4.10 0.97
CA VAL A 117 -2.78 4.29 1.41
C VAL A 117 -2.76 4.47 2.92
N VAL A 118 -1.84 3.79 3.60
CA VAL A 118 -1.59 3.92 5.04
C VAL A 118 -0.24 4.59 5.24
N VAL A 119 -0.23 5.67 6.01
CA VAL A 119 0.96 6.43 6.40
C VAL A 119 0.95 6.63 7.90
N GLY A 120 2.11 6.84 8.52
CA GLY A 120 2.18 7.26 9.92
C GLY A 120 1.90 8.75 10.05
N THR A 121 2.32 9.33 11.17
CA THR A 121 1.98 10.72 11.51
C THR A 121 2.53 11.74 10.51
N THR A 122 1.89 12.91 10.47
CA THR A 122 2.05 13.95 9.46
C THR A 122 3.47 14.42 9.09
N PRO A 123 4.52 14.36 9.94
CA PRO A 123 5.89 14.65 9.48
C PRO A 123 6.35 13.72 8.36
N GLU A 124 5.80 12.51 8.27
CA GLU A 124 6.14 11.49 7.26
C GLU A 124 5.72 11.86 5.83
N LEU A 125 4.71 12.71 5.70
CA LEU A 125 4.12 13.07 4.41
C LEU A 125 4.91 14.15 3.66
N ASP A 126 5.66 14.98 4.38
CA ASP A 126 6.49 16.06 3.82
C ASP A 126 7.97 15.68 3.72
N ILE A 127 8.33 14.42 4.01
CA ILE A 127 9.71 13.92 3.97
C ILE A 127 10.31 14.17 2.59
N GLU A 128 11.45 14.86 2.60
CA GLU A 128 12.24 15.23 1.42
C GLU A 128 11.48 16.02 0.35
N CYS A 129 10.33 16.62 0.70
CA CYS A 129 9.58 17.48 -0.22
C CYS A 129 10.13 18.92 -0.17
N LYS A 130 10.22 19.58 -1.34
CA LYS A 130 10.79 20.94 -1.41
C LYS A 130 9.89 21.95 -0.70
N ALA A 131 10.50 22.89 0.05
CA ALA A 131 9.79 24.01 0.64
C ALA A 131 9.05 24.80 -0.45
N GLY A 132 7.73 24.96 -0.32
CA GLY A 132 6.88 25.63 -1.30
C GLY A 132 6.08 24.70 -2.22
N GLU A 133 6.21 23.37 -2.09
CA GLU A 133 5.22 22.47 -2.67
C GLU A 133 3.84 22.71 -2.05
N LYS A 134 2.83 22.77 -2.92
CA LYS A 134 1.42 23.00 -2.57
C LYS A 134 1.03 22.24 -1.30
N SER A 135 0.31 22.92 -0.41
CA SER A 135 -0.28 22.39 0.83
C SER A 135 -0.65 20.91 0.71
N LEU A 136 -0.40 20.11 1.75
CA LEU A 136 -0.81 18.70 1.87
C LEU A 136 -2.21 18.47 1.29
N SER A 137 -3.15 19.38 1.58
CA SER A 137 -4.53 19.32 1.09
C SER A 137 -4.71 19.34 -0.44
N GLU A 138 -3.79 19.92 -1.22
CA GLU A 138 -3.86 19.94 -2.68
C GLU A 138 -3.24 18.69 -3.32
N ALA A 139 -2.15 18.16 -2.75
CA ALA A 139 -1.50 16.95 -3.25
C ALA A 139 -2.46 15.75 -3.18
N TRP A 140 -3.22 15.63 -2.09
CA TRP A 140 -4.17 14.54 -1.88
C TRP A 140 -5.44 14.63 -2.72
N LYS A 141 -5.81 15.82 -3.25
CA LYS A 141 -6.93 15.94 -4.20
C LYS A 141 -6.74 15.09 -5.46
N ARG A 142 -5.48 14.76 -5.80
CA ARG A 142 -5.13 13.92 -6.96
C ARG A 142 -5.11 12.43 -6.63
N LEU A 143 -5.12 12.07 -5.35
CA LEU A 143 -5.13 10.68 -4.91
C LEU A 143 -6.52 10.10 -5.22
N LYS A 144 -6.54 8.97 -5.95
CA LYS A 144 -7.78 8.31 -6.38
C LYS A 144 -8.30 7.27 -5.38
N CYS A 145 -7.68 7.21 -4.20
CA CYS A 145 -8.05 6.31 -3.12
C CYS A 145 -7.96 7.05 -1.77
N PRO A 146 -8.63 6.55 -0.72
CA PRO A 146 -8.50 7.10 0.62
C PRO A 146 -7.04 7.08 1.12
N LEU A 147 -6.72 8.09 1.93
CA LEU A 147 -5.49 8.16 2.72
C LEU A 147 -5.86 7.91 4.19
N VAL A 148 -5.22 6.94 4.80
CA VAL A 148 -5.33 6.62 6.22
C VAL A 148 -4.07 7.08 6.91
N VAL A 149 -4.23 7.97 7.89
CA VAL A 149 -3.14 8.45 8.74
C VAL A 149 -3.25 7.73 10.06
N VAL A 150 -2.20 6.99 10.42
CA VAL A 150 -2.11 6.26 11.68
C VAL A 150 -1.27 7.08 12.65
N SER A 151 -1.85 7.41 13.80
CA SER A 151 -1.09 7.96 14.91
C SER A 151 -0.46 6.84 15.71
N ARG A 152 0.80 7.03 16.11
CA ARG A 152 1.46 6.13 17.05
C ARG A 152 0.62 6.04 18.32
N GLY A 153 0.02 4.88 18.57
CA GLY A 153 -0.74 4.66 19.79
C GLY A 153 0.23 4.63 20.97
N GLU A 154 0.04 5.51 21.94
CA GLU A 154 0.59 5.27 23.27
C GLU A 154 0.00 3.95 23.76
N SER A 155 0.86 2.97 24.00
CA SER A 155 0.45 1.84 24.84
C SER A 155 0.10 2.46 26.19
N PRO A 156 -1.12 2.29 26.73
CA PRO A 156 -1.41 2.82 28.06
C PRO A 156 -0.37 2.25 29.01
N SER A 157 0.39 3.12 29.68
CA SER A 157 1.34 2.69 30.70
C SER A 157 0.54 1.90 31.72
N VAL A 158 0.84 0.62 31.84
CA VAL A 158 0.32 -0.20 32.92
C VAL A 158 0.96 0.37 34.18
N ALA A 159 0.19 1.20 34.90
CA ALA A 159 0.52 1.71 36.22
C ALA A 159 0.35 0.60 37.26
#